data_AF-A0A8J5LK96-F1
#
_entry.id   AF-A0A8J5LK96-F1
#
_cell.length_a   1.000
_cell.length_b   1.000
_cell.length_c   1.000
_cell.angle_alpha   90.00
_cell.angle_beta   90.00
_cell.angle_gamma   90.00
#
_symmetry.space_group_name_H-M   'P 1'
#
loop_
_entity.id
_entity.type
_entity.pdbx_description
1 polymer ?
#
loop_
_entity_poly.entity_id
_entity_poly.type
_entity_poly.pdbx_seq_one_letter_code
_entity_poly.pdbx_strand_id
1 'polypeptide(L)'
;MLLVFNPNIDYHALLIKGYHTLYEWYQAMESEHFPDPTGLRARMEKWTFGLYPACIKYLMSAFDVPELMAVTRSNICKGGMESLSRGSAIIYYASVFLYFWVLSTPVVSLVFGSYLYICVNWLRLHFDEAFSSLRIANYKAFTRFHITTSGDLEVFTLAVDKVPKSWKLDPDWDAEIRQPRQLSHQRRFPSKWKAASGTDPVNSVRVVDHFVIKRTKAVQ
;
A
#
# COMPACT_ATOMS: atom_id res chain seq x y z
N MET A 1 -21.29 -10.85 3.99
CA MET A 1 -21.48 -9.61 4.79
C MET A 1 -22.77 -9.62 5.62
N LEU A 2 -23.88 -10.20 5.14
CA LEU A 2 -25.16 -10.25 5.87
C LEU A 2 -25.15 -11.11 7.14
N LEU A 3 -24.29 -12.14 7.24
CA LEU A 3 -24.18 -12.98 8.45
C LEU A 3 -23.42 -12.33 9.62
N VAL A 4 -22.67 -11.25 9.37
CA VAL A 4 -21.84 -10.60 10.42
C VAL A 4 -22.70 -9.85 11.44
N PHE A 5 -23.97 -9.55 11.14
CA PHE A 5 -24.83 -8.70 11.97
C PHE A 5 -26.02 -9.42 12.63
N ASN A 6 -26.12 -10.75 12.57
CA ASN A 6 -27.22 -11.47 13.21
C ASN A 6 -26.84 -11.94 14.64
N PRO A 7 -27.46 -11.39 15.71
CA PRO A 7 -27.08 -11.65 17.10
C PRO A 7 -27.44 -13.06 17.62
N ASN A 8 -28.18 -13.87 16.86
CA ASN A 8 -28.59 -15.22 17.27
C ASN A 8 -27.65 -16.33 16.76
N ILE A 9 -26.49 -15.98 16.20
CA ILE A 9 -25.58 -16.95 15.60
C ILE A 9 -24.44 -17.28 16.57
N ASP A 10 -24.35 -18.55 16.96
CA ASP A 10 -23.22 -19.07 17.74
C ASP A 10 -21.98 -19.23 16.84
N TYR A 11 -21.09 -18.23 16.91
CA TYR A 11 -19.84 -18.19 16.16
C TYR A 11 -18.88 -19.34 16.52
N HIS A 12 -19.00 -19.94 17.70
CA HIS A 12 -18.21 -21.12 18.06
C HIS A 12 -18.72 -22.39 17.37
N ALA A 13 -20.03 -22.53 17.21
CA ALA A 13 -20.62 -23.62 16.44
C ALA A 13 -20.33 -23.50 14.94
N LEU A 14 -20.25 -22.28 14.40
CA LEU A 14 -19.85 -22.02 13.00
C LEU A 14 -18.44 -22.51 12.67
N LEU A 15 -17.49 -22.33 13.59
CA LEU A 15 -16.12 -22.81 13.42
C LEU A 15 -15.99 -24.35 13.47
N ILE A 16 -17.00 -25.04 14.00
CA ILE A 16 -17.01 -26.50 14.20
C ILE A 16 -17.73 -27.22 13.05
N LYS A 17 -18.73 -26.59 12.41
CA LYS A 17 -19.60 -27.24 11.40
C LYS A 17 -18.99 -27.42 10.00
N GLY A 18 -17.84 -26.81 9.70
CA GLY A 18 -17.13 -27.01 8.43
C GLY A 18 -17.63 -26.10 7.30
N TYR A 19 -17.12 -26.33 6.08
CA TYR A 19 -17.40 -25.48 4.91
C TYR A 19 -18.91 -25.42 4.58
N HIS A 20 -19.39 -24.26 4.09
CA HIS A 20 -20.76 -23.99 3.59
C HIS A 20 -21.84 -23.66 4.64
N THR A 21 -21.49 -23.05 5.77
CA THR A 21 -22.47 -22.74 6.82
C THR A 21 -23.59 -21.78 6.37
N LEU A 22 -23.30 -20.83 5.47
CA LEU A 22 -24.33 -19.96 4.88
C LEU A 22 -25.35 -20.75 4.04
N TYR A 23 -24.92 -21.79 3.34
CA TYR A 23 -25.82 -22.62 2.55
C TYR A 23 -26.74 -23.45 3.45
N GLU A 24 -26.22 -23.98 4.55
CA GLU A 24 -27.04 -24.68 5.56
C GLU A 24 -28.05 -23.74 6.22
N TRP A 25 -27.62 -22.52 6.56
CA TRP A 25 -28.51 -21.49 7.08
C TRP A 25 -29.58 -21.09 6.07
N TYR A 26 -29.21 -20.92 4.80
CA TYR A 26 -30.14 -20.62 3.72
C TYR A 26 -31.19 -21.73 3.62
N GLN A 27 -30.78 -23.00 3.57
CA GLN A 27 -31.72 -24.13 3.53
C GLN A 27 -32.65 -24.16 4.75
N ALA A 28 -32.12 -23.89 5.96
CA ALA A 28 -32.93 -23.83 7.17
C ALA A 28 -33.99 -22.72 7.10
N MET A 29 -33.58 -21.49 6.76
CA MET A 29 -34.48 -20.35 6.61
C MET A 29 -35.50 -20.57 5.49
N GLU A 30 -35.05 -21.13 4.36
CA GLU A 30 -35.89 -21.40 3.20
C GLU A 30 -36.95 -22.47 3.48
N SER A 31 -36.65 -23.44 4.36
CA SER A 31 -37.61 -24.46 4.80
C SER A 31 -38.64 -23.93 5.80
N GLU A 32 -38.23 -23.00 6.67
CA GLU A 32 -39.07 -22.40 7.71
C GLU A 32 -40.04 -21.36 7.15
N HIS A 33 -39.57 -20.49 6.26
CA HIS A 33 -40.36 -19.35 5.74
C HIS A 33 -41.07 -19.67 4.43
N PHE A 34 -40.58 -20.65 3.66
CA PHE A 34 -41.12 -20.99 2.35
C PHE A 34 -41.28 -22.52 2.20
N PRO A 35 -42.24 -23.14 2.91
CA PRO A 35 -42.54 -24.55 2.73
C PRO A 35 -42.98 -24.81 1.29
N ASP A 36 -42.57 -25.95 0.72
CA ASP A 36 -42.84 -26.33 -0.67
C ASP A 36 -43.95 -27.40 -0.74
N PRO A 37 -45.24 -27.01 -0.69
CA PRO A 37 -46.35 -27.96 -0.65
C PRO A 37 -46.53 -28.76 -1.95
N THR A 38 -45.95 -28.30 -3.06
CA THR A 38 -46.07 -28.94 -4.39
C THR A 38 -44.81 -29.72 -4.78
N GLY A 39 -43.77 -29.71 -3.94
CA GLY A 39 -42.51 -30.40 -4.19
C GLY A 39 -41.76 -29.89 -5.41
N LEU A 40 -41.97 -28.62 -5.79
CA LEU A 40 -41.33 -27.99 -6.95
C LEU A 40 -39.81 -28.02 -6.87
N ARG A 41 -39.22 -27.80 -5.68
CA ARG A 41 -37.77 -27.82 -5.47
C ARG A 41 -37.17 -29.19 -5.70
N ALA A 42 -37.79 -30.24 -5.15
CA ALA A 42 -37.36 -31.62 -5.37
C ALA A 42 -37.48 -32.03 -6.85
N ARG A 43 -38.50 -31.53 -7.55
CA ARG A 43 -38.67 -31.74 -9.00
C ARG A 43 -37.62 -30.99 -9.80
N MET A 44 -37.30 -29.76 -9.44
CA MET A 44 -36.24 -28.96 -10.07
C MET A 44 -34.85 -29.57 -9.83
N GLU A 45 -34.57 -30.05 -8.63
CA GLU A 45 -33.33 -30.77 -8.32
C GLU A 45 -33.19 -32.02 -9.20
N LYS A 46 -34.26 -32.81 -9.32
CA LYS A 46 -34.28 -34.00 -10.18
C LYS A 46 -34.14 -33.66 -11.67
N TRP A 47 -34.80 -32.60 -12.15
CA TRP A 47 -34.71 -32.15 -13.54
C TRP A 47 -33.34 -31.57 -13.89
N THR A 48 -32.70 -30.90 -12.93
CA THR A 48 -31.38 -30.29 -13.12
C THR A 48 -30.24 -31.23 -12.75
N PHE A 49 -30.51 -32.51 -12.47
CA PHE A 49 -29.52 -33.49 -12.02
C PHE A 49 -28.68 -33.00 -10.82
N GLY A 50 -29.30 -32.26 -9.89
CA GLY A 50 -28.63 -31.68 -8.72
C GLY A 50 -27.77 -30.44 -9.02
N LEU A 51 -27.78 -29.91 -10.25
CA LEU A 51 -27.03 -28.71 -10.60
C LEU A 51 -27.59 -27.45 -9.90
N TYR A 52 -28.91 -27.34 -9.77
CA TYR A 52 -29.56 -26.21 -9.08
C TYR A 52 -29.04 -25.99 -7.64
N PRO A 53 -29.12 -26.98 -6.73
CA PRO A 53 -28.62 -26.79 -5.36
C PRO A 53 -27.09 -26.63 -5.34
N ALA A 54 -26.36 -27.29 -6.25
CA ALA A 54 -24.91 -27.14 -6.34
C ALA A 54 -24.49 -25.71 -6.74
N CYS A 55 -25.15 -25.11 -7.73
CA CYS A 55 -24.88 -23.74 -8.16
C CYS A 55 -25.13 -22.73 -7.03
N ILE A 56 -26.25 -22.86 -6.30
CA ILE A 56 -26.54 -21.99 -5.16
C ILE A 56 -25.49 -22.16 -4.07
N LYS A 57 -25.12 -23.41 -3.74
CA LYS A 57 -24.09 -23.73 -2.75
C LYS A 57 -22.74 -23.10 -3.08
N TYR A 58 -22.28 -23.22 -4.33
CA TYR A 58 -21.01 -22.65 -4.76
C TYR A 58 -21.07 -21.12 -4.88
N LEU A 59 -22.18 -20.57 -5.34
CA LEU A 59 -22.36 -19.12 -5.43
C LEU A 59 -22.36 -18.47 -4.03
N MET A 60 -23.05 -19.07 -3.05
CA MET A 60 -23.01 -18.63 -1.65
C MET A 60 -21.61 -18.74 -1.07
N SER A 61 -20.89 -19.84 -1.33
CA SER A 61 -19.50 -20.00 -0.86
C SER A 61 -18.54 -18.93 -1.39
N ALA A 62 -18.81 -18.36 -2.57
CA ALA A 62 -18.02 -17.27 -3.13
C ALA A 62 -18.20 -15.94 -2.37
N PHE A 63 -19.30 -15.77 -1.64
CA PHE A 63 -19.54 -14.59 -0.80
C PHE A 63 -19.06 -14.76 0.66
N ASP A 64 -18.69 -15.98 1.05
CA ASP A 64 -18.15 -16.33 2.37
C ASP A 64 -16.62 -16.53 2.36
N VAL A 65 -15.91 -15.76 1.53
CA VAL A 65 -14.44 -15.76 1.49
C VAL A 65 -13.80 -15.61 2.89
N PRO A 66 -14.31 -14.75 3.81
CA PRO A 66 -13.76 -14.66 5.16
C PRO A 66 -13.91 -15.96 5.99
N GLU A 67 -14.99 -16.71 5.81
CA GLU A 67 -15.23 -18.00 6.48
C GLU A 67 -14.27 -19.06 5.94
N LEU A 68 -14.12 -19.13 4.61
CA LEU A 68 -13.14 -20.00 3.96
C LEU A 68 -11.73 -19.73 4.50
N MET A 69 -11.35 -18.46 4.62
CA MET A 69 -10.07 -18.05 5.18
C MET A 69 -9.92 -18.45 6.66
N ALA A 70 -10.95 -18.23 7.48
CA ALA A 70 -10.91 -18.54 8.91
C ALA A 70 -10.82 -20.04 9.19
N VAL A 71 -11.64 -20.86 8.52
CA VAL A 71 -11.67 -22.32 8.66
C VAL A 71 -10.36 -22.93 8.14
N THR A 72 -9.90 -22.50 6.95
CA THR A 72 -8.64 -22.99 6.39
C THR A 72 -7.46 -22.63 7.30
N ARG A 73 -7.43 -21.41 7.85
CA ARG A 73 -6.39 -20.99 8.79
C ARG A 73 -6.42 -21.80 10.09
N SER A 74 -7.60 -22.07 10.65
CA SER A 74 -7.74 -22.93 11.84
C SER A 74 -7.20 -24.35 11.59
N ASN A 75 -7.47 -24.91 10.41
CA ASN A 75 -6.94 -26.20 10.00
C ASN A 75 -5.41 -26.16 9.81
N ILE A 76 -4.87 -25.10 9.21
CA ILE A 76 -3.41 -24.88 9.08
C ILE A 76 -2.75 -24.79 10.47
N CYS A 77 -3.37 -24.08 11.42
CA CYS A 77 -2.83 -23.93 12.78
C CYS A 77 -2.80 -25.24 13.57
N LYS A 78 -3.70 -26.18 13.27
CA LYS A 78 -3.75 -27.51 13.93
C LYS A 78 -2.89 -28.56 13.23
N GLY A 79 -2.90 -28.59 11.90
CA GLY A 79 -2.28 -29.65 11.08
C GLY A 79 -1.02 -29.25 10.32
N GLY A 80 -0.59 -27.98 10.40
CA GLY A 80 0.51 -27.44 9.61
C GLY A 80 0.12 -27.23 8.14
N MET A 81 0.87 -26.37 7.45
CA MET A 81 0.59 -26.03 6.04
C MET A 81 0.83 -27.20 5.07
N GLU A 82 1.64 -28.18 5.46
CA GLU A 82 1.91 -29.40 4.69
C GLU A 82 0.72 -30.36 4.64
N SER A 83 -0.26 -30.22 5.55
CA SER A 83 -1.48 -31.03 5.55
C SER A 83 -2.47 -30.64 4.44
N LEU A 84 -2.26 -29.51 3.76
CA LEU A 84 -3.16 -29.03 2.70
C LEU A 84 -2.78 -29.60 1.34
N SER A 85 -3.80 -30.08 0.61
CA SER A 85 -3.65 -30.39 -0.80
C SER A 85 -3.24 -29.15 -1.59
N ARG A 86 -2.37 -29.33 -2.59
CA ARG A 86 -1.88 -28.25 -3.47
C ARG A 86 -3.02 -27.44 -4.09
N GLY A 87 -4.14 -28.09 -4.45
CA GLY A 87 -5.32 -27.40 -4.98
C GLY A 87 -6.01 -26.52 -3.94
N SER A 88 -6.14 -27.00 -2.69
CA SER A 88 -6.73 -26.22 -1.60
C SER A 88 -5.86 -25.02 -1.22
N ALA A 89 -4.53 -25.15 -1.30
CA ALA A 89 -3.61 -24.04 -1.08
C ALA A 89 -3.77 -22.94 -2.15
N ILE A 90 -3.90 -23.32 -3.43
CA ILE A 90 -4.14 -22.37 -4.54
C ILE A 90 -5.46 -21.62 -4.32
N ILE A 91 -6.54 -22.32 -3.98
CA ILE A 91 -7.85 -21.72 -3.70
C ILE A 91 -7.75 -20.76 -2.50
N TYR A 92 -7.05 -21.16 -1.43
CA TYR A 92 -6.80 -20.31 -0.28
C TYR A 92 -6.09 -19.02 -0.68
N TYR A 93 -4.95 -19.09 -1.37
CA TYR A 93 -4.21 -17.88 -1.78
C TYR A 93 -5.00 -17.00 -2.75
N ALA A 94 -5.73 -17.58 -3.70
CA ALA A 94 -6.58 -16.83 -4.62
C ALA A 94 -7.70 -16.10 -3.86
N SER A 95 -8.33 -16.77 -2.89
CA SER A 95 -9.40 -16.17 -2.07
C SER A 95 -8.88 -15.03 -1.19
N VAL A 96 -7.70 -15.19 -0.57
CA VAL A 96 -7.01 -14.17 0.22
C VAL A 96 -6.68 -12.96 -0.66
N PHE A 97 -6.13 -13.20 -1.85
CA PHE A 97 -5.79 -12.14 -2.79
C PHE A 97 -7.03 -11.33 -3.20
N LEU A 98 -8.11 -12.01 -3.59
CA LEU A 98 -9.37 -11.36 -3.96
C LEU A 98 -9.97 -10.57 -2.80
N TYR A 99 -9.90 -11.09 -1.57
CA TYR A 99 -10.37 -10.38 -0.38
C TYR A 99 -9.60 -9.06 -0.15
N PHE A 100 -8.27 -9.11 -0.14
CA PHE A 100 -7.45 -7.91 0.06
C PHE A 100 -7.59 -6.92 -1.09
N TRP A 101 -7.64 -7.42 -2.34
CA TRP A 101 -7.76 -6.58 -3.51
C TRP A 101 -9.13 -5.88 -3.58
N VAL A 102 -10.22 -6.65 -3.49
CA VAL A 102 -11.58 -6.14 -3.76
C VAL A 102 -12.19 -5.43 -2.55
N LEU A 103 -11.92 -5.88 -1.32
CA LEU A 103 -12.54 -5.31 -0.13
C LEU A 103 -11.57 -4.44 0.68
N SER A 104 -10.36 -4.92 0.95
CA SER A 104 -9.43 -4.15 1.80
C SER A 104 -8.93 -2.89 1.12
N THR A 105 -8.58 -2.96 -0.17
CA THR A 105 -8.03 -1.81 -0.89
C THR A 105 -8.97 -0.60 -0.94
N PRO A 106 -10.25 -0.72 -1.35
CA PRO A 106 -11.15 0.43 -1.35
C PRO A 106 -11.51 0.93 0.05
N VAL A 107 -11.59 0.04 1.05
CA VAL A 107 -11.87 0.46 2.43
C VAL A 107 -10.70 1.26 2.99
N VAL A 108 -9.47 0.75 2.86
CA VAL A 108 -8.26 1.45 3.34
C VAL A 108 -8.06 2.75 2.57
N SER A 109 -8.28 2.77 1.25
CA SER A 109 -8.16 3.99 0.46
C SER A 109 -9.23 5.03 0.83
N LEU A 110 -10.45 4.62 1.19
CA LEU A 110 -11.49 5.51 1.68
C LEU A 110 -11.15 6.07 3.07
N VAL A 111 -10.66 5.24 3.99
CA VAL A 111 -10.22 5.69 5.33
C VAL A 111 -9.06 6.68 5.20
N PHE A 112 -8.04 6.34 4.40
CA PHE A 112 -6.90 7.22 4.19
C PHE A 112 -7.27 8.49 3.42
N GLY A 113 -8.12 8.36 2.40
CA GLY A 113 -8.62 9.48 1.60
C GLY A 113 -9.49 10.43 2.42
N SER A 114 -10.38 9.91 3.28
CA SER A 114 -11.19 10.72 4.19
C SER A 114 -10.35 11.39 5.27
N TYR A 115 -9.37 10.68 5.84
CA TYR A 115 -8.37 11.27 6.73
C TYR A 115 -7.69 12.47 6.07
N LEU A 116 -7.12 12.30 4.87
CA LEU A 116 -6.48 13.38 4.14
C LEU A 116 -7.48 14.51 3.80
N TYR A 117 -8.70 14.17 3.37
CA TYR A 117 -9.73 15.15 3.06
C TYR A 117 -10.08 16.04 4.25
N ILE A 118 -10.26 15.44 5.43
CA ILE A 118 -10.57 16.17 6.68
C ILE A 118 -9.37 17.00 7.11
N CYS A 119 -8.17 16.41 7.12
CA CYS A 119 -6.96 17.10 7.54
C CYS A 119 -6.62 18.31 6.65
N VAL A 120 -6.84 18.19 5.34
CA VAL A 120 -6.58 19.27 4.38
C VAL A 120 -7.70 20.30 4.41
N ASN A 121 -8.96 19.90 4.21
CA ASN A 121 -10.05 20.87 4.02
C ASN A 121 -10.52 21.52 5.33
N TRP A 122 -10.59 20.75 6.42
CA TRP A 122 -11.16 21.23 7.68
C TRP A 122 -10.09 21.75 8.63
N LEU A 123 -9.08 20.92 8.90
CA LEU A 123 -8.11 21.21 9.97
C LEU A 123 -6.91 22.03 9.50
N ARG A 124 -6.67 22.12 8.18
CA ARG A 124 -5.51 22.80 7.56
C ARG A 124 -4.13 22.42 8.15
N LEU A 125 -4.02 21.29 8.83
CA LEU A 125 -2.83 20.90 9.61
C LEU A 125 -1.63 20.52 8.72
N HIS A 126 -1.86 20.04 7.51
CA HIS A 126 -0.81 19.49 6.63
C HIS A 126 -0.29 20.46 5.55
N PHE A 127 -0.66 21.74 5.58
CA PHE A 127 -0.33 22.67 4.49
C PHE A 127 1.10 23.22 4.47
N ASP A 128 1.78 23.28 5.62
CA ASP A 128 2.97 24.15 5.72
C ASP A 128 4.31 23.44 5.87
N GLU A 129 4.38 22.24 6.45
CA GLU A 129 5.69 21.59 6.68
C GLU A 129 6.01 20.51 5.65
N ALA A 130 5.09 19.57 5.38
CA ALA A 130 5.40 18.41 4.55
C ALA A 130 5.23 18.64 3.03
N PHE A 131 4.34 19.55 2.62
CA PHE A 131 4.00 19.78 1.20
C PHE A 131 4.36 21.16 0.65
N SER A 132 4.82 22.09 1.51
CA SER A 132 5.22 23.44 1.08
C SER A 132 6.36 23.41 0.07
N SER A 133 7.28 22.46 0.22
CA SER A 133 8.39 22.20 -0.71
C SER A 133 7.94 21.73 -2.10
N LEU A 134 6.75 21.12 -2.22
CA LEU A 134 6.13 20.76 -3.51
C LEU A 134 5.27 21.89 -4.07
N ARG A 135 4.56 22.63 -3.22
CA ARG A 135 3.64 23.71 -3.63
C ARG A 135 4.37 24.90 -4.27
N ILE A 136 5.55 25.26 -3.76
CA ILE A 136 6.31 26.39 -4.28
C ILE A 136 7.51 25.88 -5.09
N ALA A 137 7.34 25.78 -6.41
CA ALA A 137 8.36 25.25 -7.32
C ALA A 137 9.71 25.98 -7.25
N ASN A 138 9.69 27.26 -6.86
CA ASN A 138 10.89 28.10 -6.84
C ASN A 138 11.83 27.82 -5.67
N TYR A 139 11.34 27.35 -4.52
CA TYR A 139 12.16 27.15 -3.33
C TYR A 139 12.47 25.67 -3.15
N LYS A 140 13.76 25.31 -3.23
CA LYS A 140 14.22 23.93 -3.05
C LYS A 140 15.41 23.91 -2.11
N ALA A 141 15.39 22.98 -1.16
CA ALA A 141 16.50 22.71 -0.27
C ALA A 141 16.91 21.24 -0.36
N PHE A 142 18.20 20.97 -0.20
CA PHE A 142 18.76 19.62 -0.14
C PHE A 142 19.78 19.54 0.98
N THR A 143 19.77 18.41 1.70
CA THR A 143 20.72 18.15 2.78
C THR A 143 21.85 17.29 2.26
N ARG A 144 23.09 17.75 2.42
CA ARG A 144 24.30 17.03 2.04
C ARG A 144 25.03 16.61 3.31
N PHE A 145 25.34 15.32 3.36
CA PHE A 145 26.12 14.71 4.43
C PHE A 145 27.58 14.56 3.98
N HIS A 146 28.51 14.90 4.86
CA HIS A 146 29.94 14.72 4.66
C HIS A 146 30.54 14.03 5.87
N ILE A 147 31.21 12.91 5.65
CA ILE A 147 31.93 12.19 6.71
C ILE A 147 33.37 12.68 6.67
N THR A 148 33.79 13.37 7.73
CA THR A 148 35.14 13.90 7.87
C THR A 148 36.13 12.75 8.13
N THR A 149 37.41 12.96 7.83
CA THR A 149 38.48 11.99 8.12
C THR A 149 38.61 11.65 9.61
N SER A 150 38.16 12.53 10.51
CA SER A 150 38.03 12.28 11.95
C SER A 150 36.92 11.27 12.31
N GLY A 151 36.01 10.98 11.37
CA GLY A 151 34.82 10.16 11.56
C GLY A 151 33.61 10.93 12.09
N ASP A 152 33.68 12.26 12.16
CA ASP A 152 32.53 13.11 12.48
C ASP A 152 31.63 13.29 11.24
N LEU A 153 30.33 13.49 11.45
CA LEU A 153 29.35 13.69 10.39
C LEU A 153 28.98 15.17 10.31
N GLU A 154 29.42 15.84 9.27
CA GLU A 154 29.01 17.19 8.93
C GLU A 154 27.73 17.14 8.08
N VAL A 155 26.76 17.96 8.45
CA VAL A 155 25.48 18.07 7.75
C VAL A 155 25.31 19.50 7.25
N PHE A 156 25.15 19.65 5.94
CA PHE A 156 24.91 20.94 5.28
C PHE A 156 23.52 20.96 4.67
N THR A 157 22.68 21.89 5.07
CA THR A 157 21.39 22.15 4.42
C THR A 157 21.57 23.30 3.43
N LEU A 158 21.56 22.97 2.15
CA LEU A 158 21.72 23.91 1.05
C LEU A 158 20.35 24.29 0.49
N ALA A 159 20.05 25.57 0.34
CA ALA A 159 18.80 26.04 -0.23
C ALA A 159 19.01 27.00 -1.40
N VAL A 160 18.08 26.93 -2.35
CA VAL A 160 17.97 27.81 -3.52
C VAL A 160 16.59 28.44 -3.49
N ASP A 161 16.52 29.77 -3.40
CA ASP A 161 15.26 30.51 -3.25
C ASP A 161 14.49 30.64 -4.58
N LYS A 162 15.22 30.66 -5.70
CA LYS A 162 14.63 30.77 -7.05
C LYS A 162 15.29 29.76 -8.00
N VAL A 163 14.66 28.60 -8.15
CA VAL A 163 15.09 27.60 -9.13
C VAL A 163 14.70 28.04 -10.55
N PRO A 164 15.63 28.01 -11.52
CA PRO A 164 15.34 28.34 -12.91
C PRO A 164 14.42 27.29 -13.53
N LYS A 165 13.44 27.75 -14.32
CA LYS A 165 12.49 26.89 -15.03
C LYS A 165 13.02 26.40 -16.38
N SER A 166 13.97 27.13 -16.95
CA SER A 166 14.60 26.82 -18.23
C SER A 166 16.10 26.58 -18.05
N TRP A 167 16.58 25.47 -18.61
CA TRP A 167 17.97 25.03 -18.52
C TRP A 167 18.57 24.97 -19.91
N LYS A 168 19.84 25.36 -20.04
CA LYS A 168 20.62 25.22 -21.28
C LYS A 168 21.93 24.51 -20.99
N LEU A 169 22.47 23.83 -21.99
CA LEU A 169 23.79 23.22 -21.89
C LEU A 169 24.84 24.32 -21.67
N ASP A 170 25.77 24.11 -20.74
CA ASP A 170 26.87 25.04 -20.54
C ASP A 170 27.95 24.80 -21.60
N PRO A 171 28.20 25.74 -22.53
CA PRO A 171 29.21 25.55 -23.58
C PRO A 171 30.61 25.37 -22.99
N ASP A 172 30.89 26.03 -21.87
CA ASP A 172 32.19 25.98 -21.19
C ASP A 172 32.45 24.61 -20.56
N TRP A 173 31.40 23.93 -20.08
CA TRP A 173 31.49 22.55 -19.58
C TRP A 173 31.80 21.55 -20.69
N ASP A 174 31.26 21.75 -21.89
CA ASP A 174 31.50 20.85 -23.02
C ASP A 174 32.86 21.10 -23.70
N ALA A 175 33.32 22.36 -23.67
CA ALA A 175 34.64 22.75 -24.15
C ALA A 175 35.79 22.34 -23.20
N GLU A 176 35.51 22.06 -21.92
CA GLU A 176 36.53 21.65 -20.95
C GLU A 176 37.10 20.25 -21.28
N ILE A 177 38.43 20.16 -21.44
CA ILE A 177 39.12 18.90 -21.73
C ILE A 177 38.97 17.96 -20.54
N ARG A 178 38.32 16.80 -20.76
CA ARG A 178 38.05 15.83 -19.71
C ARG A 178 39.25 14.93 -19.46
N GLN A 179 39.86 15.04 -18.27
CA GLN A 179 40.85 14.08 -17.82
C GLN A 179 40.17 12.78 -17.34
N PRO A 180 40.72 11.57 -17.63
CA PRO A 180 40.07 10.28 -17.36
C PRO A 180 39.72 9.97 -15.90
N ARG A 181 40.18 10.78 -14.94
CA ARG A 181 39.99 10.58 -13.48
C ARG A 181 39.54 11.81 -12.71
N GLN A 182 39.23 12.93 -13.38
CA GLN A 182 38.85 14.16 -12.69
C GLN A 182 37.37 14.11 -12.28
N LEU A 183 37.13 14.22 -10.96
CA LEU A 183 35.79 14.29 -10.40
C LEU A 183 35.10 15.59 -10.82
N SER A 184 33.78 15.54 -11.06
CA SER A 184 33.03 16.68 -11.59
C SER A 184 33.13 17.94 -10.73
N HIS A 185 33.18 17.80 -9.41
CA HIS A 185 33.28 18.94 -8.48
C HIS A 185 34.66 19.60 -8.43
N GLN A 186 35.69 18.97 -9.03
CA GLN A 186 37.05 19.51 -9.12
C GLN A 186 37.32 20.19 -10.48
N ARG A 187 36.28 20.29 -11.33
CA ARG A 187 36.35 20.93 -12.64
C ARG A 187 36.18 22.43 -12.51
N ARG A 188 36.66 23.18 -13.50
CA ARG A 188 36.44 24.63 -13.54
C ARG A 188 34.96 24.94 -13.78
N PHE A 189 34.30 24.12 -14.61
CA PHE A 189 32.87 24.14 -14.83
C PHE A 189 32.29 22.80 -14.34
N PRO A 190 31.83 22.71 -13.08
CA PRO A 190 31.36 21.44 -12.52
C PRO A 190 29.98 21.02 -13.02
N SER A 191 29.13 21.98 -13.40
CA SER A 191 27.74 21.76 -13.83
C SER A 191 27.63 21.69 -15.35
N LYS A 192 27.03 20.60 -15.86
CA LYS A 192 26.71 20.46 -17.29
C LYS A 192 25.63 21.43 -17.77
N TRP A 193 24.72 21.79 -16.88
CA TRP A 193 23.56 22.62 -17.16
C TRP A 193 23.67 23.93 -16.41
N LYS A 194 23.33 25.02 -17.09
CA LYS A 194 23.22 26.36 -16.52
C LYS A 194 21.81 26.90 -16.68
N ALA A 195 21.44 27.88 -15.86
CA ALA A 195 20.17 28.58 -16.04
C ALA A 195 20.13 29.23 -17.43
N ALA A 196 19.06 28.98 -18.20
CA ALA A 196 18.89 29.62 -19.50
C ALA A 196 18.52 31.11 -19.35
N SER A 197 17.83 31.44 -18.26
CA SER A 197 17.44 32.79 -17.86
C SER A 197 17.52 32.94 -16.34
N GLY A 198 17.88 34.14 -15.87
CA GLY A 198 18.03 34.43 -14.43
C GLY A 198 19.39 34.05 -13.85
N THR A 199 19.48 34.07 -12.52
CA THR A 199 20.69 33.74 -11.77
C THR A 199 20.93 32.23 -11.75
N ASP A 200 22.18 31.81 -11.93
CA ASP A 200 22.54 30.40 -11.88
C ASP A 200 22.41 29.84 -10.45
N PRO A 201 21.79 28.66 -10.25
CA PRO A 201 21.75 27.95 -8.97
C PRO A 201 23.12 27.77 -8.31
N VAL A 202 24.17 27.57 -9.09
CA VAL A 202 25.54 27.41 -8.55
C VAL A 202 25.99 28.65 -7.79
N ASN A 203 25.55 29.84 -8.23
CA ASN A 203 25.93 31.12 -7.62
C ASN A 203 24.90 31.65 -6.60
N SER A 204 23.69 31.10 -6.60
CA SER A 204 22.60 31.54 -5.73
C SER A 204 22.30 30.60 -4.57
N VAL A 205 22.91 29.40 -4.55
CA VAL A 205 22.77 28.46 -3.45
C VAL A 205 23.38 29.03 -2.16
N ARG A 206 22.66 28.89 -1.05
CA ARG A 206 23.11 29.29 0.28
C ARG A 206 23.09 28.11 1.25
N VAL A 207 24.05 28.06 2.17
CA VAL A 207 24.00 27.17 3.33
C VAL A 207 23.03 27.80 4.33
N VAL A 208 21.88 27.17 4.53
CA VAL A 208 20.86 27.63 5.50
C VAL A 208 21.17 27.10 6.89
N ASP A 209 21.68 25.87 6.96
CA ASP A 209 22.02 25.24 8.22
C ASP A 209 23.29 24.40 8.05
N HIS A 210 24.09 24.37 9.11
CA HIS A 210 25.30 23.58 9.20
C HIS A 210 25.51 23.14 10.64
N PHE A 211 25.56 21.83 10.85
CA PHE A 211 25.87 21.26 12.15
C PHE A 211 26.72 20.01 12.02
N VAL A 212 27.45 19.71 13.09
CA VAL A 212 28.40 18.60 13.14
C VAL A 212 27.96 17.63 14.23
N ILE A 213 27.67 16.39 13.83
CA ILE A 213 27.43 15.28 14.74
C ILE A 213 28.79 14.63 15.02
N LYS A 214 29.28 14.83 16.24
CA LYS A 214 30.54 14.22 16.67
C LYS A 214 30.37 12.71 16.82
N ARG A 215 31.41 11.96 16.45
CA ARG A 215 31.44 10.51 16.69
C ARG A 215 31.42 10.23 18.19
N THR A 216 30.42 9.48 18.64
CA THR A 216 30.41 8.93 20.01
C THR A 216 31.58 7.95 20.14
N LYS A 217 32.53 8.25 21.02
CA LYS A 217 33.54 7.27 21.42
C LYS A 217 32.81 6.16 22.18
N ALA A 218 33.05 4.91 21.80
CA ALA A 218 32.57 3.78 22.60
C ALA A 218 33.13 3.95 24.01
N VAL A 219 32.25 3.96 25.01
CA VAL A 219 32.64 3.84 26.41
C VAL A 219 33.32 2.48 26.52
N GLN A 220 34.63 2.47 26.74
CA GLN A 220 35.39 1.27 27.10
C GLN A 220 35.13 0.94 28.56
#